data_AF-A0A9W6AXX8-F1
#
_entry.id   AF-A0A9W6AXX8-F1
#
_cell.length_a   1.000
_cell.length_b   1.000
_cell.length_c   1.000
_cell.angle_alpha   90.00
_cell.angle_beta   90.00
_cell.angle_gamma   90.00
#
_symmetry.space_group_name_H-M   'P 1'
#
loop_
_entity.id
_entity.type
_entity.pdbx_description
1 polymer ?
#
loop_
_entity_poly.entity_id
_entity_poly.type
_entity_poly.pdbx_seq_one_letter_code
_entity_poly.pdbx_strand_id
1 'polypeptide(L)'
;MGEVSSQAFSSGSFPIELLDMNIGVAEGGSPWTYTNKTGLLAQGNSSLDSGLSVIVDPANPYIYLPQSSCDAIAAELPVTYHPEYGLYFWNTSDSQYDTIATSPGYLGFQFSKDNLNNVFITIKVPFALLNLTLEAPLVKTPTQYFPCMATNNTPVLGRAFLQAAFIGVNWLGGKWFLAQAPGPGGSFIVDTVSIGDNDSTISATTNSWESTWKSTWKAIPAGSTSNANTTNANTTSTSMSGPSTDGKGFSVAVKIGIIVGSTIGGLSLIAVLSGIYIHHRRQQKKAFTSDESYTTEHTDHGSSAHQLMPVEAPDNIWNQVNELQSQERHEMGSERGPFYELGPEKGALVELDQRPRSPEGPFELPAQTSVSWSSNVI
;
A
#
# COMPACT_ATOMS: atom_id res chain seq x y z
N MET A 1 -11.88 3.02 13.44
CA MET A 1 -12.03 2.54 12.06
C MET A 1 -13.12 3.35 11.36
N GLY A 2 -12.85 3.84 10.15
CA GLY A 2 -13.88 4.51 9.35
C GLY A 2 -14.96 3.52 8.86
N GLU A 3 -15.66 3.88 7.78
CA GLU A 3 -16.53 2.92 7.09
C GLU A 3 -15.79 1.60 6.77
N VAL A 4 -16.54 0.51 6.74
CA VAL A 4 -16.03 -0.84 6.48
C VAL A 4 -16.73 -1.41 5.25
N SER A 5 -15.96 -2.00 4.35
CA SER A 5 -16.45 -2.87 3.28
C SER A 5 -16.30 -4.33 3.68
N SER A 6 -17.29 -5.16 3.35
CA SER A 6 -17.30 -6.61 3.51
C SER A 6 -17.33 -7.32 2.17
N GLN A 7 -16.26 -8.05 1.86
CA GLN A 7 -15.99 -8.62 0.56
C GLN A 7 -15.88 -10.14 0.67
N ALA A 8 -16.24 -10.87 -0.39
CA ALA A 8 -15.91 -12.29 -0.46
C ALA A 8 -14.40 -12.43 -0.76
N PHE A 9 -13.73 -13.42 -0.15
CA PHE A 9 -12.39 -13.81 -0.55
C PHE A 9 -12.46 -14.95 -1.57
N SER A 10 -11.39 -15.15 -2.33
CA SER A 10 -11.29 -16.22 -3.33
C SER A 10 -9.98 -16.98 -3.14
N SER A 11 -10.05 -18.24 -2.70
CA SER A 11 -8.88 -19.11 -2.53
C SER A 11 -7.74 -18.49 -1.69
N GLY A 12 -8.07 -17.73 -0.65
CA GLY A 12 -7.11 -17.04 0.21
C GLY A 12 -6.66 -15.66 -0.29
N SER A 13 -7.10 -15.24 -1.49
CA SER A 13 -6.86 -13.89 -2.02
C SER A 13 -7.97 -12.92 -1.62
N PHE A 14 -7.62 -11.64 -1.52
CA PHE A 14 -8.53 -10.54 -1.15
C PHE A 14 -8.80 -9.62 -2.37
N PRO A 15 -9.60 -10.06 -3.36
CA PRO A 15 -9.89 -9.26 -4.54
C PRO A 15 -10.88 -8.14 -4.22
N ILE A 16 -10.68 -6.98 -4.83
CA ILE A 16 -11.62 -5.86 -4.78
C ILE A 16 -11.55 -5.04 -6.07
N GLU A 17 -12.68 -4.44 -6.44
CA GLU A 17 -12.80 -3.56 -7.61
C GLU A 17 -12.38 -2.14 -7.23
N LEU A 18 -11.30 -1.63 -7.83
CA LEU A 18 -10.82 -0.26 -7.70
C LEU A 18 -11.44 0.58 -8.81
N LEU A 19 -12.33 1.50 -8.43
CA LEU A 19 -13.14 2.30 -9.34
C LEU A 19 -12.41 3.57 -9.80
N ASP A 20 -11.69 4.22 -8.89
CA ASP A 20 -10.94 5.45 -9.19
C ASP A 20 -9.81 5.68 -8.19
N MET A 21 -8.88 6.55 -8.57
CA MET A 21 -7.86 7.10 -7.70
C MET A 21 -7.86 8.63 -7.77
N ASN A 22 -7.63 9.26 -6.61
CA ASN A 22 -7.59 10.72 -6.52
C ASN A 22 -6.45 11.23 -5.66
N ILE A 23 -6.02 12.46 -5.91
CA ILE A 23 -5.17 13.23 -4.99
C ILE A 23 -6.04 14.30 -4.36
N GLY A 24 -6.08 14.32 -3.03
CA GLY A 24 -6.91 15.25 -2.28
C GLY A 24 -6.22 15.77 -1.03
N VAL A 25 -6.88 16.73 -0.38
CA VAL A 25 -6.43 17.34 0.87
C VAL A 25 -7.53 17.18 1.92
N ALA A 26 -7.18 16.65 3.10
CA ALA A 26 -8.14 16.38 4.15
C ALA A 26 -8.61 17.66 4.88
N GLU A 27 -7.70 18.61 5.12
CA GLU A 27 -8.02 19.91 5.72
C GLU A 27 -6.98 20.99 5.34
N GLY A 28 -7.36 22.27 5.46
CA GLY A 28 -6.48 23.41 5.18
C GLY A 28 -6.33 23.74 3.69
N GLY A 29 -5.25 24.44 3.35
CA GLY A 29 -4.85 24.77 1.99
C GLY A 29 -4.22 23.58 1.26
N SER A 30 -4.12 23.67 -0.06
CA SER A 30 -3.58 22.61 -0.91
C SER A 30 -2.13 22.88 -1.35
N PRO A 31 -1.25 21.85 -1.36
CA PRO A 31 0.04 21.91 -2.05
C PRO A 31 -0.11 22.09 -3.58
N TRP A 32 -1.28 21.72 -4.13
CA TRP A 32 -1.60 21.80 -5.55
C TRP A 32 -2.52 22.99 -5.87
N THR A 33 -2.71 23.26 -7.15
CA THR A 33 -3.68 24.27 -7.65
C THR A 33 -5.14 23.81 -7.54
N TYR A 34 -5.38 22.62 -7.00
CA TYR A 34 -6.68 21.98 -6.78
C TYR A 34 -6.74 21.39 -5.38
N THR A 35 -7.94 21.17 -4.86
CA THR A 35 -8.16 20.49 -3.56
C THR A 35 -8.46 19.01 -3.70
N ASN A 36 -8.96 18.59 -4.87
CA ASN A 36 -9.22 17.21 -5.22
C ASN A 36 -9.08 17.01 -6.73
N LYS A 37 -8.31 16.00 -7.15
CA LYS A 37 -8.12 15.60 -8.54
C LYS A 37 -8.43 14.12 -8.68
N THR A 38 -9.51 13.80 -9.37
CA THR A 38 -10.02 12.45 -9.61
C THR A 38 -9.60 11.92 -10.98
N GLY A 39 -9.95 10.67 -11.29
CA GLY A 39 -9.71 10.07 -12.61
C GLY A 39 -8.27 9.61 -12.83
N LEU A 40 -7.44 9.54 -11.79
CA LEU A 40 -6.02 9.19 -11.94
C LEU A 40 -5.83 7.73 -12.36
N LEU A 41 -6.81 6.86 -12.06
CA LEU A 41 -6.75 5.46 -12.45
C LEU A 41 -6.78 5.29 -13.97
N ALA A 42 -7.76 5.92 -14.63
CA ALA A 42 -8.01 5.79 -16.08
C ALA A 42 -7.34 6.87 -16.93
N GLN A 43 -6.61 7.81 -16.29
CA GLN A 43 -5.91 8.87 -17.00
C GLN A 43 -4.92 8.29 -18.02
N GLY A 44 -5.12 8.63 -19.30
CA GLY A 44 -4.31 8.11 -20.41
C GLY A 44 -4.62 6.67 -20.81
N ASN A 45 -5.62 6.03 -20.20
CA ASN A 45 -6.07 4.68 -20.52
C ASN A 45 -7.57 4.48 -20.21
N SER A 46 -8.43 4.82 -21.18
CA SER A 46 -9.89 4.73 -21.05
C SER A 46 -10.42 3.30 -20.88
N SER A 47 -9.60 2.25 -21.09
CA SER A 47 -10.02 0.87 -20.80
C SER A 47 -10.24 0.62 -19.30
N LEU A 48 -9.77 1.53 -18.45
CA LEU A 48 -9.91 1.49 -17.00
C LEU A 48 -11.07 2.35 -16.48
N ASP A 49 -11.87 2.97 -17.36
CA ASP A 49 -13.00 3.84 -16.97
C ASP A 49 -14.06 3.11 -16.14
N SER A 50 -14.19 1.79 -16.31
CA SER A 50 -15.11 0.94 -15.56
C SER A 50 -14.57 0.46 -14.22
N GLY A 51 -13.31 0.79 -13.88
CA GLY A 51 -12.60 0.23 -12.75
C GLY A 51 -11.60 -0.87 -13.14
N LEU A 52 -10.91 -1.36 -12.12
CA LEU A 52 -9.82 -2.32 -12.22
C LEU A 52 -9.89 -3.31 -11.05
N SER A 53 -9.94 -4.60 -11.34
CA SER A 53 -9.81 -5.64 -10.31
C SER A 53 -8.39 -5.69 -9.76
N VAL A 54 -8.24 -5.52 -8.45
CA VAL A 54 -6.96 -5.55 -7.74
C VAL A 54 -7.00 -6.57 -6.60
N ILE A 55 -5.83 -7.04 -6.17
CA ILE A 55 -5.68 -7.92 -4.99
C ILE A 55 -5.02 -7.14 -3.86
N VAL A 56 -5.57 -7.19 -2.66
CA VAL A 56 -4.87 -6.71 -1.46
C VAL A 56 -3.98 -7.83 -0.92
N ASP A 57 -2.68 -7.60 -0.81
CA ASP A 57 -1.72 -8.65 -0.40
C ASP A 57 -0.56 -8.08 0.45
N PRO A 58 -0.49 -8.40 1.76
CA PRO A 58 0.57 -7.92 2.64
C PRO A 58 1.97 -8.49 2.33
N ALA A 59 2.08 -9.56 1.55
CA ALA A 59 3.38 -10.11 1.15
C ALA A 59 4.15 -9.16 0.21
N ASN A 60 3.42 -8.34 -0.54
CA ASN A 60 3.96 -7.41 -1.52
C ASN A 60 4.33 -6.05 -0.89
N PRO A 61 5.48 -5.44 -1.21
CA PRO A 61 5.91 -4.18 -0.60
C PRO A 61 5.22 -2.94 -1.18
N TYR A 62 4.94 -2.94 -2.49
CA TYR A 62 4.56 -1.74 -3.25
C TYR A 62 3.07 -1.69 -3.58
N ILE A 63 2.67 -0.58 -4.20
CA ILE A 63 1.40 -0.42 -4.92
C ILE A 63 1.68 -0.75 -6.38
N TYR A 64 1.22 -1.91 -6.84
CA TYR A 64 1.38 -2.37 -8.21
C TYR A 64 0.16 -1.97 -9.03
N LEU A 65 0.36 -1.10 -10.02
CA LEU A 65 -0.70 -0.55 -10.88
C LEU A 65 -0.29 -0.56 -12.35
N PRO A 66 -1.24 -0.39 -13.29
CA PRO A 66 -0.89 -0.12 -14.68
C PRO A 66 0.05 1.09 -14.80
N GLN A 67 0.97 1.03 -15.76
CA GLN A 67 1.95 2.12 -16.02
C GLN A 67 1.26 3.47 -16.16
N SER A 68 0.13 3.54 -16.90
CA SER A 68 -0.64 4.77 -17.09
C SER A 68 -1.10 5.39 -15.78
N SER A 69 -1.50 4.58 -14.82
CA SER A 69 -1.99 5.04 -13.51
C SER A 69 -0.83 5.52 -12.62
N CYS A 70 0.30 4.79 -12.58
CA CYS A 70 1.47 5.28 -11.84
C CYS A 70 2.01 6.59 -12.44
N ASP A 71 2.06 6.72 -13.77
CA ASP A 71 2.51 7.93 -14.45
C ASP A 71 1.56 9.12 -14.22
N ALA A 72 0.25 8.86 -14.21
CA ALA A 72 -0.75 9.88 -13.92
C ALA A 72 -0.63 10.44 -12.49
N ILE A 73 -0.32 9.58 -11.51
CA ILE A 73 -0.07 10.01 -10.13
C ILE A 73 1.28 10.74 -10.04
N ALA A 74 2.32 10.18 -10.64
CA ALA A 74 3.67 10.75 -10.63
C ALA A 74 3.73 12.15 -11.28
N ALA A 75 2.90 12.42 -12.29
CA ALA A 75 2.79 13.73 -12.92
C ALA A 75 2.33 14.85 -11.96
N GLU A 76 1.75 14.50 -10.83
CA GLU A 76 1.27 15.43 -9.80
C GLU A 76 2.26 15.61 -8.65
N LEU A 77 3.39 14.90 -8.67
CA LEU A 77 4.36 14.86 -7.58
C LEU A 77 5.76 15.25 -8.09
N PRO A 78 6.61 15.89 -7.27
CA PRO A 78 8.02 16.11 -7.59
C PRO A 78 8.81 14.80 -7.50
N VAL A 79 8.52 13.85 -8.39
CA VAL A 79 9.19 12.55 -8.48
C VAL A 79 9.75 12.31 -9.88
N THR A 80 10.83 11.54 -9.98
CA THR A 80 11.43 11.12 -11.25
C THR A 80 11.41 9.60 -11.35
N TYR A 81 10.99 9.06 -12.49
CA TYR A 81 11.04 7.61 -12.71
C TYR A 81 12.46 7.12 -12.97
N HIS A 82 12.85 6.04 -12.28
CA HIS A 82 14.14 5.39 -12.40
C HIS A 82 13.95 3.94 -12.89
N PRO A 83 14.12 3.69 -14.21
CA PRO A 83 13.86 2.37 -14.82
C PRO A 83 14.67 1.22 -14.21
N GLU A 84 15.87 1.51 -13.71
CA GLU A 84 16.75 0.53 -13.08
C GLU A 84 16.18 -0.04 -11.77
N TYR A 85 15.30 0.70 -11.10
CA TYR A 85 14.59 0.26 -9.89
C TYR A 85 13.11 -0.06 -10.14
N GLY A 86 12.56 0.37 -11.27
CA GLY A 86 11.12 0.31 -11.54
C GLY A 86 10.30 1.18 -10.57
N LEU A 87 10.91 2.24 -10.04
CA LEU A 87 10.36 3.09 -8.97
C LEU A 87 10.54 4.56 -9.28
N TYR A 88 9.78 5.40 -8.58
CA TYR A 88 9.84 6.85 -8.69
C TYR A 88 10.55 7.44 -7.47
N PHE A 89 11.62 8.21 -7.68
CA PHE A 89 12.37 8.84 -6.60
C PHE A 89 11.90 10.26 -6.37
N TRP A 90 11.71 10.63 -5.11
CA TRP A 90 11.37 11.99 -4.73
C TRP A 90 12.55 12.93 -5.00
N ASN A 91 12.25 14.07 -5.62
CA ASN A 91 13.17 15.18 -5.68
C ASN A 91 13.11 15.96 -4.36
N THR A 92 13.94 15.56 -3.39
CA THR A 92 13.97 16.18 -2.04
C THR A 92 14.48 17.62 -2.03
N SER A 93 15.02 18.11 -3.15
CA SER A 93 15.40 19.52 -3.31
C SER A 93 14.27 20.39 -3.85
N ASP A 94 13.14 19.81 -4.25
CA ASP A 94 11.96 20.55 -4.69
C ASP A 94 11.24 21.19 -3.49
N SER A 95 10.89 22.47 -3.60
CA SER A 95 10.13 23.19 -2.56
C SER A 95 8.77 22.56 -2.23
N GLN A 96 8.16 21.84 -3.17
CA GLN A 96 6.89 21.15 -2.96
C GLN A 96 7.04 19.83 -2.21
N TYR A 97 8.23 19.22 -2.18
CA TYR A 97 8.46 17.93 -1.55
C TYR A 97 8.04 17.91 -0.08
N ASP A 98 8.64 18.79 0.73
CA ASP A 98 8.34 18.87 2.17
C ASP A 98 6.88 19.27 2.42
N THR A 99 6.36 20.15 1.57
CA THR A 99 4.97 20.62 1.65
C THR A 99 4.02 19.45 1.44
N ILE A 100 4.19 18.66 0.38
CA ILE A 100 3.34 17.49 0.09
C ILE A 100 3.51 16.42 1.17
N ALA A 101 4.75 16.04 1.49
CA ALA A 101 5.07 14.94 2.41
C ALA A 101 4.61 15.20 3.86
N THR A 102 4.42 16.45 4.26
CA THR A 102 3.97 16.80 5.63
C THR A 102 2.56 17.36 5.71
N SER A 103 1.95 17.75 4.59
CA SER A 103 0.58 18.27 4.55
C SER A 103 -0.49 17.19 4.85
N PRO A 104 -1.74 17.60 5.13
CA PRO A 104 -2.93 16.75 5.06
C PRO A 104 -3.28 16.19 3.66
N GLY A 105 -2.34 16.19 2.72
CA GLY A 105 -2.51 15.62 1.38
C GLY A 105 -2.50 14.09 1.39
N TYR A 106 -3.33 13.47 0.55
CA TYR A 106 -3.46 12.02 0.47
C TYR A 106 -3.64 11.53 -0.97
N LEU A 107 -3.26 10.27 -1.19
CA LEU A 107 -3.66 9.47 -2.34
C LEU A 107 -4.88 8.62 -1.95
N GLY A 108 -6.01 8.88 -2.58
CA GLY A 108 -7.28 8.20 -2.35
C GLY A 108 -7.48 7.03 -3.31
N PHE A 109 -7.92 5.90 -2.78
CA PHE A 109 -8.29 4.69 -3.50
C PHE A 109 -9.78 4.45 -3.31
N GLN A 110 -10.57 4.58 -4.36
CA GLN A 110 -12.02 4.38 -4.31
C GLN A 110 -12.35 2.97 -4.78
N PHE A 111 -12.95 2.17 -3.91
CA PHE A 111 -13.31 0.79 -4.18
C PHE A 111 -14.83 0.58 -4.21
N SER A 112 -15.28 -0.40 -4.98
CA SER A 112 -16.64 -0.93 -4.86
C SER A 112 -16.84 -1.52 -3.46
N LYS A 113 -17.89 -1.09 -2.76
CA LYS A 113 -18.19 -1.50 -1.37
C LYS A 113 -19.21 -2.63 -1.38
N ASP A 114 -18.94 -3.67 -0.58
CA ASP A 114 -19.83 -4.82 -0.36
C ASP A 114 -20.22 -5.61 -1.63
N ASN A 115 -19.44 -5.49 -2.72
CA ASN A 115 -19.81 -5.95 -4.08
C ASN A 115 -21.15 -5.39 -4.57
N LEU A 116 -21.54 -4.20 -4.09
CA LEU A 116 -22.78 -3.53 -4.50
C LEU A 116 -22.48 -2.51 -5.59
N ASN A 117 -23.35 -2.50 -6.60
CA ASN A 117 -23.29 -1.48 -7.65
C ASN A 117 -23.53 -0.08 -7.04
N ASN A 118 -22.70 0.89 -7.42
CA ASN A 118 -22.82 2.31 -7.06
C ASN A 118 -22.66 2.64 -5.56
N VAL A 119 -22.15 1.72 -4.75
CA VAL A 119 -21.71 2.02 -3.38
C VAL A 119 -20.21 1.89 -3.34
N PHE A 120 -19.52 2.89 -2.83
CA PHE A 120 -18.06 2.90 -2.77
C PHE A 120 -17.53 3.27 -1.39
N ILE A 121 -16.34 2.79 -1.11
CA ILE A 121 -15.53 3.17 0.04
C ILE A 121 -14.25 3.82 -0.48
N THR A 122 -13.75 4.85 0.19
CA THR A 122 -12.46 5.47 -0.15
C THR A 122 -11.46 5.27 0.98
N ILE A 123 -10.32 4.67 0.67
CA ILE A 123 -9.17 4.60 1.57
C ILE A 123 -8.21 5.72 1.18
N LYS A 124 -7.93 6.61 2.14
CA LYS A 124 -7.04 7.75 1.99
C LYS A 124 -5.69 7.40 2.59
N VAL A 125 -4.64 7.41 1.77
CA VAL A 125 -3.26 7.16 2.19
C VAL A 125 -2.51 8.49 2.21
N PRO A 126 -2.21 9.07 3.38
CA PRO A 126 -1.40 10.28 3.49
C PRO A 126 -0.07 10.18 2.74
N PHE A 127 0.36 11.26 2.07
CA PHE A 127 1.66 11.26 1.40
C PHE A 127 2.85 11.09 2.35
N ALA A 128 2.66 11.41 3.64
CA ALA A 128 3.63 11.08 4.69
C ALA A 128 3.95 9.57 4.76
N LEU A 129 2.98 8.69 4.46
CA LEU A 129 3.18 7.23 4.42
C LEU A 129 3.70 6.72 3.07
N LEU A 130 3.71 7.58 2.04
CA LEU A 130 4.15 7.27 0.68
C LEU A 130 5.52 7.90 0.36
N ASN A 131 6.16 8.49 1.36
CA ASN A 131 7.51 9.03 1.33
C ASN A 131 8.48 8.03 1.98
N LEU A 132 8.60 6.84 1.39
CA LEU A 132 9.39 5.73 1.93
C LEU A 132 10.87 5.88 1.58
N THR A 133 11.75 5.16 2.29
CA THR A 133 13.20 5.18 2.09
C THR A 133 13.67 3.85 1.54
N LEU A 134 14.31 3.84 0.36
CA LEU A 134 15.10 2.71 -0.10
C LEU A 134 16.46 2.73 0.61
N GLU A 135 16.90 1.56 1.06
CA GLU A 135 18.16 1.39 1.75
C GLU A 135 19.06 0.34 1.07
N ALA A 136 20.26 0.13 1.61
CA ALA A 136 21.16 -0.91 1.13
C ALA A 136 20.52 -2.30 1.29
N PRO A 137 20.80 -3.27 0.40
CA PRO A 137 21.73 -3.19 -0.74
C PRO A 137 21.11 -2.66 -2.04
N LEU A 138 19.83 -2.28 -2.03
CA LEU A 138 19.13 -1.84 -3.23
C LEU A 138 19.72 -0.52 -3.76
N VAL A 139 20.04 0.40 -2.86
CA VAL A 139 20.71 1.66 -3.17
C VAL A 139 21.93 1.85 -2.26
N LYS A 140 22.96 2.56 -2.76
CA LYS A 140 24.15 2.86 -1.97
C LYS A 140 23.90 3.93 -0.90
N THR A 141 23.03 4.88 -1.23
CA THR A 141 22.65 6.00 -0.37
C THR A 141 21.16 5.92 -0.09
N PRO A 142 20.71 6.04 1.17
CA PRO A 142 19.29 6.07 1.49
C PRO A 142 18.55 7.07 0.61
N THR A 143 17.52 6.61 -0.10
CA THR A 143 16.86 7.40 -1.16
C THR A 143 15.36 7.40 -0.95
N GLN A 144 14.75 8.58 -0.89
CA GLN A 144 13.31 8.72 -0.75
C GLN A 144 12.62 8.34 -2.06
N TYR A 145 11.60 7.49 -1.98
CA TYR A 145 10.85 7.03 -3.14
C TYR A 145 9.34 6.98 -2.90
N PHE A 146 8.59 7.07 -4.00
CA PHE A 146 7.15 6.85 -4.05
C PHE A 146 6.87 5.39 -4.45
N PRO A 147 6.15 4.60 -3.62
CA PRO A 147 6.05 3.15 -3.79
C PRO A 147 5.00 2.70 -4.83
N CYS A 148 4.88 3.38 -5.96
CA CYS A 148 4.10 2.89 -7.11
C CYS A 148 5.05 2.17 -8.07
N MET A 149 4.76 0.91 -8.35
CA MET A 149 5.51 0.09 -9.31
C MET A 149 4.58 -0.32 -10.45
N ALA A 150 4.98 -0.01 -11.68
CA ALA A 150 4.18 -0.39 -12.83
C ALA A 150 4.17 -1.91 -13.05
N THR A 151 3.01 -2.46 -13.42
CA THR A 151 2.85 -3.88 -13.74
C THR A 151 1.96 -4.07 -14.97
N ASN A 152 2.22 -5.14 -15.73
CA ASN A 152 1.35 -5.64 -16.79
C ASN A 152 0.54 -6.87 -16.35
N ASN A 153 0.74 -7.31 -15.11
CA ASN A 153 0.07 -8.47 -14.52
C ASN A 153 -1.12 -7.99 -13.67
N THR A 154 -1.70 -8.90 -12.88
CA THR A 154 -2.72 -8.54 -11.90
C THR A 154 -2.20 -7.45 -10.94
N PRO A 155 -2.88 -6.29 -10.84
CA PRO A 155 -2.52 -5.24 -9.89
C PRO A 155 -2.65 -5.71 -8.45
N VAL A 156 -1.75 -5.24 -7.59
CA VAL A 156 -1.65 -5.65 -6.18
C VAL A 156 -1.45 -4.42 -5.30
N LEU A 157 -2.23 -4.32 -4.24
CA LEU A 157 -2.07 -3.31 -3.19
C LEU A 157 -1.36 -3.94 -1.99
N GLY A 158 -0.07 -3.64 -1.87
CA GLY A 158 0.81 -4.19 -0.85
C GLY A 158 0.90 -3.36 0.44
N ARG A 159 2.00 -3.57 1.18
CA ARG A 159 2.28 -2.90 2.46
C ARG A 159 2.23 -1.38 2.37
N ALA A 160 2.72 -0.79 1.28
CA ALA A 160 2.65 0.66 1.08
C ALA A 160 1.22 1.22 1.21
N PHE A 161 0.21 0.52 0.67
CA PHE A 161 -1.21 0.85 0.83
C PHE A 161 -1.72 0.49 2.24
N LEU A 162 -1.35 -0.69 2.75
CA LEU A 162 -1.80 -1.21 4.04
C LEU A 162 -1.34 -0.39 5.25
N GLN A 163 -0.38 0.52 5.10
CA GLN A 163 -0.04 1.49 6.15
C GLN A 163 -1.23 2.38 6.56
N ALA A 164 -2.22 2.57 5.68
CA ALA A 164 -3.43 3.34 5.96
C ALA A 164 -4.72 2.53 5.81
N ALA A 165 -4.62 1.22 5.59
CA ALA A 165 -5.77 0.34 5.42
C ALA A 165 -5.79 -0.76 6.47
N PHE A 166 -6.95 -0.96 7.10
CA PHE A 166 -7.23 -2.10 7.95
C PHE A 166 -7.74 -3.25 7.06
N ILE A 167 -7.18 -4.43 7.28
CA ILE A 167 -7.73 -5.69 6.77
C ILE A 167 -8.10 -6.62 7.92
N GLY A 168 -9.24 -7.29 7.82
CA GLY A 168 -9.65 -8.35 8.73
C GLY A 168 -10.31 -9.48 7.95
N VAL A 169 -10.24 -10.70 8.45
CA VAL A 169 -10.82 -11.86 7.73
C VAL A 169 -11.63 -12.72 8.70
N ASN A 170 -12.89 -12.97 8.35
CA ASN A 170 -13.70 -14.01 8.96
C ASN A 170 -13.80 -15.20 7.97
N TRP A 171 -12.97 -16.21 8.21
CA TRP A 171 -12.90 -17.39 7.35
C TRP A 171 -14.20 -18.22 7.38
N LEU A 172 -14.81 -18.37 8.56
CA LEU A 172 -16.06 -19.11 8.73
C LEU A 172 -17.24 -18.36 8.09
N GLY A 173 -17.24 -17.03 8.20
CA GLY A 173 -18.25 -16.17 7.58
C GLY A 173 -18.04 -15.97 6.07
N GLY A 174 -16.92 -16.43 5.51
CA GLY A 174 -16.60 -16.28 4.09
C GLY A 174 -16.34 -14.83 3.67
N LYS A 175 -15.93 -13.96 4.60
CA LYS A 175 -15.77 -12.52 4.36
C LYS A 175 -14.40 -12.01 4.77
N TRP A 176 -13.90 -11.04 4.02
CA TRP A 176 -12.82 -10.16 4.44
C TRP A 176 -13.29 -8.72 4.48
N PHE A 177 -12.67 -7.92 5.34
CA PHE A 177 -13.07 -6.57 5.66
C PHE A 177 -11.97 -5.61 5.25
N LEU A 178 -12.36 -4.50 4.63
CA LEU A 178 -11.48 -3.37 4.32
C LEU A 178 -12.02 -2.12 4.99
N ALA A 179 -11.17 -1.40 5.71
CA ALA A 179 -11.54 -0.12 6.33
C ALA A 179 -10.36 0.85 6.37
N GLN A 180 -10.64 2.14 6.59
CA GLN A 180 -9.60 3.13 6.85
C GLN A 180 -8.92 2.83 8.20
N ALA A 181 -7.58 2.67 8.19
CA ALA A 181 -6.78 2.58 9.41
C ALA A 181 -6.61 3.95 10.07
N PRO A 182 -6.52 4.00 11.41
CA PRO A 182 -6.21 5.24 12.12
C PRO A 182 -4.77 5.68 11.87
N GLY A 183 -4.51 6.96 12.08
CA GLY A 183 -3.19 7.55 12.15
C GLY A 183 -2.49 7.32 13.49
N PRO A 184 -1.28 7.88 13.66
CA PRO A 184 -0.43 7.66 14.83
C PRO A 184 -0.92 8.34 16.11
N GLY A 185 -1.95 9.21 16.04
CA GLY A 185 -2.55 9.84 17.21
C GLY A 185 -3.20 8.81 18.13
N GLY A 186 -2.70 8.71 19.37
CA GLY A 186 -2.99 7.63 20.33
C GLY A 186 -4.41 7.55 20.92
N SER A 187 -5.39 8.27 20.38
CA SER A 187 -6.79 8.16 20.80
C SER A 187 -7.53 7.09 20.00
N PHE A 188 -7.07 5.84 20.07
CA PHE A 188 -7.81 4.69 19.54
C PHE A 188 -8.60 4.06 20.69
N ILE A 189 -9.91 4.33 20.75
CA ILE A 189 -10.77 3.77 21.79
C ILE A 189 -10.83 2.24 21.67
N VAL A 190 -10.87 1.62 22.85
CA VAL A 190 -10.47 0.26 23.23
C VAL A 190 -11.70 -0.64 23.37
N ASP A 191 -12.58 -0.65 22.37
CA ASP A 191 -13.72 -1.57 22.39
C ASP A 191 -13.42 -2.77 21.52
N THR A 192 -12.85 -3.81 22.14
CA THR A 192 -12.71 -5.11 21.49
C THR A 192 -14.10 -5.68 21.25
N VAL A 193 -14.43 -5.92 19.99
CA VAL A 193 -15.69 -6.55 19.57
C VAL A 193 -15.38 -7.99 19.16
N SER A 194 -16.19 -8.93 19.64
CA SER A 194 -16.12 -10.31 19.17
C SER A 194 -16.77 -10.41 17.80
N ILE A 195 -16.10 -11.06 16.85
CA ILE A 195 -16.66 -11.43 15.55
C ILE A 195 -17.12 -12.88 15.66
N GLY A 196 -18.41 -13.14 15.48
CA GLY A 196 -18.98 -14.48 15.48
C GLY A 196 -18.67 -15.24 14.19
N ASP A 197 -18.74 -16.57 14.25
CA ASP A 197 -18.37 -17.45 13.13
C ASP A 197 -19.09 -17.10 11.82
N ASN A 198 -20.36 -16.68 11.88
CA ASN A 198 -21.17 -16.36 10.68
C ASN A 198 -21.29 -14.85 10.43
N ASP A 199 -20.53 -14.01 11.15
CA ASP A 199 -20.62 -12.57 10.99
C ASP A 199 -20.07 -12.15 9.62
N SER A 200 -20.92 -11.49 8.85
CA SER A 200 -20.59 -11.01 7.52
C SER A 200 -20.31 -9.51 7.47
N THR A 201 -20.37 -8.82 8.61
CA THR A 201 -20.10 -7.38 8.72
C THR A 201 -19.39 -7.08 10.04
N ILE A 202 -18.68 -5.97 10.11
CA ILE A 202 -18.13 -5.41 11.35
C ILE A 202 -18.53 -3.94 11.45
N SER A 203 -18.74 -3.46 12.67
CA SER A 203 -19.17 -2.07 12.90
C SER A 203 -18.03 -1.08 12.67
N ALA A 204 -18.33 -0.02 11.93
CA ALA A 204 -17.48 1.16 11.86
C ALA A 204 -17.47 1.90 13.21
N THR A 205 -16.39 2.61 13.52
CA THR A 205 -16.37 3.56 14.63
C THR A 205 -16.79 4.94 14.12
N THR A 206 -17.38 5.77 14.97
CA THR A 206 -17.77 7.15 14.62
C THR A 206 -16.58 8.13 14.60
N ASN A 207 -15.39 7.68 14.98
CA ASN A 207 -14.19 8.52 15.03
C ASN A 207 -13.70 8.86 13.61
N SER A 208 -13.45 10.15 13.36
CA SER A 208 -12.84 10.63 12.13
C SER A 208 -11.37 10.19 12.07
N TRP A 209 -10.96 9.60 10.94
CA TRP A 209 -9.56 9.25 10.71
C TRP A 209 -8.69 10.51 10.63
N GLU A 210 -9.21 11.62 10.11
CA GLU A 210 -8.50 12.91 10.06
C GLU A 210 -8.06 13.36 11.46
N SER A 211 -8.93 13.16 12.46
CA SER A 211 -8.64 13.51 13.85
C SER A 211 -7.44 12.74 14.41
N THR A 212 -7.22 11.49 13.96
CA THR A 212 -6.09 10.65 14.39
C THR A 212 -4.76 11.05 13.74
N TRP A 213 -4.79 11.86 12.69
CA TRP A 213 -3.60 12.37 12.01
C TRP A 213 -3.26 13.82 12.34
N LYS A 214 -4.20 14.54 12.94
CA LYS A 214 -4.13 15.99 13.18
C LYS A 214 -2.87 16.47 13.89
N SER A 215 -2.30 15.67 14.81
CA SER A 215 -1.05 16.02 15.52
C SER A 215 0.22 15.83 14.68
N THR A 216 0.11 15.17 13.52
CA THR A 216 1.24 14.81 12.66
C THR A 216 1.31 15.69 11.41
N TRP A 217 0.16 16.17 10.93
CA TRP A 217 0.10 17.02 9.76
C TRP A 217 0.58 18.45 10.01
N LYS A 218 1.23 19.02 8.99
CA LYS A 218 1.50 20.46 8.86
C LYS A 218 0.50 21.06 7.89
N ALA A 219 -0.66 21.46 8.40
CA ALA A 219 -1.71 22.07 7.57
C ALA A 219 -1.27 23.41 6.97
N ILE A 220 -1.54 23.58 5.67
CA ILE A 220 -1.30 24.85 4.97
C ILE A 220 -2.42 25.83 5.37
N PRO A 221 -2.12 27.10 5.71
CA PRO A 221 -3.16 28.08 5.98
C PRO A 221 -4.08 28.28 4.76
N ALA A 222 -5.39 28.12 4.96
CA ALA A 222 -6.39 28.35 3.92
C ALA A 222 -6.36 29.83 3.49
N GLY A 223 -6.05 30.10 2.22
CA GLY A 223 -5.97 31.45 1.65
C GLY A 223 -4.61 31.88 1.11
N SER A 224 -3.59 31.02 1.17
CA SER A 224 -2.28 31.30 0.56
C SER A 224 -2.30 31.01 -0.94
N THR A 225 -3.03 31.81 -1.72
CA THR A 225 -2.65 31.99 -3.12
C THR A 225 -1.26 32.63 -3.09
N SER A 226 -0.27 31.99 -3.69
CA SER A 226 1.10 32.51 -3.80
C SER A 226 1.13 33.84 -4.56
N ASN A 227 0.79 34.94 -3.89
CA ASN A 227 1.09 36.29 -4.36
C ASN A 227 2.41 36.71 -3.73
N ALA A 228 3.50 36.21 -4.31
CA ALA A 228 4.76 36.93 -4.27
C ALA A 228 4.57 38.19 -5.14
N ASN A 229 4.25 39.31 -4.49
CA ASN A 229 4.85 40.62 -4.78
C ASN A 229 4.35 41.64 -3.76
N THR A 230 5.16 41.78 -2.72
CA THR A 230 5.17 42.95 -1.85
C THR A 230 5.73 44.12 -2.63
N THR A 231 4.87 45.01 -3.13
CA THR A 231 5.27 46.39 -3.39
C THR A 231 4.19 47.33 -2.87
N ASN A 232 4.55 48.02 -1.79
CA ASN A 232 3.89 49.22 -1.29
C ASN A 232 3.71 50.25 -2.40
N ALA A 233 2.48 50.71 -2.61
CA ALA A 233 2.24 52.07 -3.10
C ALA A 233 0.85 52.54 -2.67
N ASN A 234 0.88 53.56 -1.83
CA ASN A 234 -0.25 54.38 -1.41
C ASN A 234 -0.84 55.16 -2.59
N THR A 235 -2.03 55.72 -2.32
CA THR A 235 -2.59 56.99 -2.82
C THR A 235 -3.43 57.03 -4.12
N THR A 236 -4.73 57.18 -3.87
CA THR A 236 -5.64 58.26 -4.34
C THR A 236 -6.36 58.12 -5.68
N SER A 237 -7.68 57.99 -5.55
CA SER A 237 -8.71 58.13 -6.57
C SER A 237 -8.96 59.59 -6.93
N THR A 238 -8.99 59.93 -8.22
CA THR A 238 -9.80 61.06 -8.76
C THR A 238 -10.26 60.77 -10.19
N SER A 239 -11.55 60.97 -10.40
CA SER A 239 -12.36 60.91 -11.63
C SER A 239 -12.05 61.99 -12.68
N MET A 240 -12.29 61.72 -13.97
CA MET A 240 -13.19 62.49 -14.87
C MET A 240 -13.16 61.95 -16.33
N SER A 241 -14.16 62.38 -17.12
CA SER A 241 -14.87 61.59 -18.14
C SER A 241 -14.57 61.93 -19.62
N GLY A 242 -14.63 60.90 -20.49
CA GLY A 242 -15.17 60.91 -21.88
C GLY A 242 -14.27 61.35 -23.05
N PRO A 243 -14.67 61.10 -24.33
CA PRO A 243 -15.29 59.88 -24.89
C PRO A 243 -14.71 59.44 -26.27
N SER A 244 -15.09 58.22 -26.70
CA SER A 244 -15.10 57.67 -28.09
C SER A 244 -13.72 57.44 -28.77
N THR A 245 -13.41 56.37 -29.50
CA THR A 245 -14.14 55.52 -30.46
C THR A 245 -13.43 54.16 -30.62
N ASP A 246 -14.21 53.12 -30.91
CA ASP A 246 -13.91 51.91 -31.70
C ASP A 246 -12.62 51.10 -31.51
N GLY A 247 -12.82 49.78 -31.35
CA GLY A 247 -11.86 48.79 -31.83
C GLY A 247 -11.65 47.59 -30.91
N LYS A 248 -12.22 46.45 -31.30
CA LYS A 248 -11.98 45.11 -30.72
C LYS A 248 -10.48 44.84 -30.52
N GLY A 249 -10.09 44.42 -29.32
CA GLY A 249 -8.76 43.91 -29.02
C GLY A 249 -8.82 42.72 -28.06
N PHE A 250 -8.88 41.49 -28.61
CA PHE A 250 -8.42 40.30 -27.90
C PHE A 250 -6.90 40.24 -28.10
N SER A 251 -6.13 40.41 -27.02
CA SER A 251 -4.67 40.23 -27.05
C SER A 251 -4.35 38.74 -27.10
N VAL A 252 -4.11 38.27 -28.32
CA VAL A 252 -3.49 36.97 -28.60
C VAL A 252 -1.97 37.15 -28.50
N ALA A 253 -1.38 36.67 -27.42
CA ALA A 253 0.05 36.51 -27.31
C ALA A 253 0.50 35.26 -28.10
N VAL A 254 1.04 35.53 -29.29
CA VAL A 254 2.19 34.88 -29.95
C VAL A 254 2.32 33.35 -29.83
N LYS A 255 1.93 32.64 -30.89
CA LYS A 255 2.50 31.34 -31.29
C LYS A 255 2.73 31.31 -32.80
N ILE A 256 3.90 31.72 -33.27
CA ILE A 256 4.44 31.35 -34.59
C ILE A 256 5.93 31.11 -34.45
N GLY A 257 6.38 29.93 -34.90
CA GLY A 257 7.79 29.57 -34.98
C GLY A 257 8.00 28.12 -35.43
N ILE A 258 7.50 27.78 -36.64
CA ILE A 258 7.91 26.59 -37.38
C ILE A 258 9.16 26.95 -38.18
N ILE A 259 10.25 26.20 -38.02
CA ILE A 259 11.35 26.15 -39.00
C ILE A 259 11.36 24.73 -39.57
N VAL A 260 10.90 24.61 -40.82
CA VAL A 260 11.18 23.47 -41.70
C VAL A 260 12.41 23.82 -42.53
N GLY A 261 13.45 22.99 -42.50
CA GLY A 261 14.61 23.16 -43.38
C GLY A 261 15.78 22.21 -43.13
N SER A 262 15.61 20.92 -43.40
CA SER A 262 16.68 20.04 -43.96
C SER A 262 16.16 18.63 -44.24
N THR A 263 15.73 18.41 -45.48
CA THR A 263 14.93 17.27 -45.95
C THR A 263 15.71 16.03 -46.39
N ILE A 264 17.02 15.88 -46.15
CA ILE A 264 17.73 14.65 -46.62
C ILE A 264 18.66 14.01 -45.57
N GLY A 265 18.94 14.65 -44.43
CA GLY A 265 19.81 14.07 -43.39
C GLY A 265 19.11 13.28 -42.28
N GLY A 266 17.90 13.69 -41.89
CA GLY A 266 17.23 13.16 -40.68
C GLY A 266 16.62 11.78 -40.83
N LEU A 267 16.04 11.47 -42.00
CA LEU A 267 15.42 10.17 -42.25
C LEU A 267 16.46 9.04 -42.34
N SER A 268 17.64 9.33 -42.87
CA SER A 268 18.74 8.37 -42.96
C SER A 268 19.29 8.02 -41.58
N LEU A 269 19.41 8.98 -40.65
CA LEU A 269 19.86 8.73 -39.29
C LEU A 269 18.88 7.87 -38.49
N ILE A 270 17.58 8.12 -38.62
CA ILE A 270 16.55 7.32 -37.93
C ILE A 270 16.52 5.89 -38.48
N ALA A 271 16.65 5.70 -39.79
CA ALA A 271 16.71 4.37 -40.40
C ALA A 271 17.96 3.57 -39.97
N VAL A 272 19.12 4.23 -39.89
CA VAL A 272 20.38 3.61 -39.43
C VAL A 272 20.29 3.22 -37.95
N LEU A 273 19.79 4.11 -37.08
CA LEU A 273 19.62 3.80 -35.66
C LEU A 273 18.60 2.67 -35.42
N SER A 274 17.51 2.65 -36.20
CA SER A 274 16.51 1.58 -36.16
C SER A 274 17.11 0.24 -36.65
N GLY A 275 17.94 0.28 -37.69
CA GLY A 275 18.64 -0.91 -38.22
C GLY A 275 19.64 -1.51 -37.23
N ILE A 276 20.42 -0.66 -36.55
CA ILE A 276 21.39 -1.08 -35.51
C ILE A 276 20.66 -1.70 -34.32
N TYR A 277 19.55 -1.09 -33.86
CA TYR A 277 18.74 -1.63 -32.77
C TYR A 277 18.13 -3.00 -33.10
N ILE A 278 17.60 -3.18 -34.31
CA ILE A 278 17.05 -4.46 -34.76
C ILE A 278 18.15 -5.52 -34.92
N HIS A 279 19.34 -5.14 -35.41
CA HIS A 279 20.47 -6.06 -35.54
C HIS A 279 20.97 -6.55 -34.17
N HIS A 280 21.10 -5.65 -33.19
CA HIS A 280 21.45 -6.02 -31.81
C HIS A 280 20.43 -6.96 -31.18
N ARG A 281 19.12 -6.71 -31.39
CA ARG A 281 18.05 -7.57 -30.87
C ARG A 281 18.03 -8.96 -31.53
N ARG A 282 18.46 -9.08 -32.79
CA ARG A 282 18.57 -10.38 -33.50
C ARG A 282 19.82 -11.16 -33.11
N GLN A 283 20.93 -10.48 -32.81
CA GLN A 283 22.15 -11.10 -32.29
C GLN A 283 21.91 -11.70 -30.88
N GLN A 284 21.16 -11.01 -30.02
CA GLN A 284 20.80 -11.54 -28.70
C GLN A 284 19.84 -12.73 -28.74
N LYS A 285 19.12 -12.95 -29.86
CA LYS A 285 18.30 -14.16 -30.09
C LYS A 285 19.07 -15.33 -30.72
N LYS A 286 20.36 -15.16 -31.04
CA LYS A 286 21.22 -16.23 -31.59
C LYS A 286 22.23 -16.78 -30.58
N ALA A 287 22.15 -16.36 -29.32
CA ALA A 287 23.01 -16.86 -28.23
C ALA A 287 22.28 -17.82 -27.26
N PHE A 288 21.15 -18.42 -27.66
CA PHE A 288 20.44 -19.43 -26.86
C PHE A 288 19.92 -20.61 -27.70
N THR A 289 20.62 -20.97 -28.78
CA THR A 289 20.29 -22.19 -29.53
C THR A 289 21.56 -22.83 -30.05
N SER A 290 22.29 -23.45 -29.14
CA SER A 290 23.28 -24.50 -29.41
C SER A 290 23.39 -25.30 -28.12
N ASP A 291 23.34 -26.62 -28.24
CA ASP A 291 23.27 -27.67 -27.22
C ASP A 291 21.83 -27.90 -26.70
N GLU A 292 21.19 -29.05 -26.84
CA GLU A 292 21.65 -30.37 -27.23
C GLU A 292 20.45 -31.18 -27.72
N SER A 293 20.63 -31.83 -28.86
CA SER A 293 19.76 -32.86 -29.40
C SER A 293 20.27 -34.22 -28.93
N TYR A 294 19.48 -35.05 -28.24
CA TYR A 294 19.56 -36.51 -28.40
C TYR A 294 18.24 -37.23 -28.07
N THR A 295 17.85 -38.04 -29.05
CA THR A 295 17.06 -39.30 -29.04
C THR A 295 15.59 -39.33 -28.59
N THR A 296 14.76 -39.48 -29.62
CA THR A 296 13.47 -40.17 -29.68
C THR A 296 13.52 -41.57 -29.06
N GLU A 297 12.60 -41.87 -28.14
CA GLU A 297 12.00 -43.22 -28.07
C GLU A 297 10.52 -43.11 -27.67
N HIS A 298 9.67 -43.74 -28.48
CA HIS A 298 8.23 -43.84 -28.32
C HIS A 298 7.90 -44.84 -27.21
N THR A 299 7.07 -44.47 -26.24
CA THR A 299 6.12 -45.43 -25.65
C THR A 299 4.91 -44.69 -25.08
N ASP A 300 3.74 -45.12 -25.54
CA ASP A 300 2.41 -44.68 -25.15
C ASP A 300 1.98 -45.50 -23.93
N HIS A 301 1.60 -44.86 -22.81
CA HIS A 301 0.69 -45.40 -21.79
C HIS A 301 0.36 -44.38 -20.68
N GLY A 302 -0.93 -44.04 -20.57
CA GLY A 302 -1.72 -44.22 -19.34
C GLY A 302 -1.42 -43.38 -18.10
N SER A 303 -2.30 -42.39 -17.86
CA SER A 303 -2.76 -41.86 -16.57
C SER A 303 -2.27 -42.56 -15.28
N SER A 304 -1.56 -41.82 -14.42
CA SER A 304 -1.65 -41.95 -12.95
C SER A 304 -1.05 -40.73 -12.25
N ALA A 305 -1.77 -40.26 -11.23
CA ALA A 305 -1.40 -39.15 -10.37
C ALA A 305 -0.16 -39.50 -9.52
N HIS A 306 0.89 -38.66 -9.59
CA HIS A 306 2.02 -38.74 -8.67
C HIS A 306 1.80 -37.83 -7.47
N GLN A 307 1.58 -38.49 -6.34
CA GLN A 307 1.61 -37.98 -4.98
C GLN A 307 3.07 -37.66 -4.63
N LEU A 308 3.41 -36.38 -4.45
CA LEU A 308 4.74 -35.94 -4.00
C LEU A 308 4.82 -36.08 -2.47
N MET A 309 5.78 -36.86 -1.98
CA MET A 309 6.10 -36.94 -0.55
C MET A 309 6.83 -35.66 -0.09
N PRO A 310 6.68 -35.24 1.18
CA PRO A 310 7.38 -34.07 1.70
C PRO A 310 8.89 -34.30 1.78
N VAL A 311 9.67 -33.30 1.36
CA VAL A 311 11.11 -33.23 1.57
C VAL A 311 11.36 -32.73 2.99
N GLU A 312 11.99 -33.56 3.81
CA GLU A 312 12.37 -33.25 5.19
C GLU A 312 13.66 -32.41 5.19
N ALA A 313 13.62 -31.23 5.80
CA ALA A 313 14.76 -30.33 5.90
C ALA A 313 15.68 -30.74 7.08
N PRO A 314 17.00 -30.65 6.97
CA PRO A 314 17.93 -31.05 8.03
C PRO A 314 17.86 -30.12 9.26
N ASP A 315 18.12 -30.73 10.42
CA ASP A 315 18.03 -30.19 11.77
C ASP A 315 18.64 -28.80 11.98
N ASN A 316 17.88 -27.99 12.72
CA ASN A 316 18.12 -26.62 13.14
C ASN A 316 19.08 -26.52 14.34
N ILE A 317 20.37 -26.33 14.08
CA ILE A 317 21.31 -25.83 15.10
C ILE A 317 21.21 -24.29 15.15
N TRP A 318 20.74 -23.77 16.29
CA TRP A 318 20.62 -22.34 16.57
C TRP A 318 21.99 -21.66 16.71
N ASN A 319 22.27 -20.64 15.87
CA ASN A 319 23.42 -19.75 16.03
C ASN A 319 22.98 -18.34 16.45
N GLN A 320 23.27 -18.01 17.70
CA GLN A 320 22.99 -16.73 18.36
C GLN A 320 24.12 -15.72 18.07
N VAL A 321 24.09 -15.01 16.94
CA VAL A 321 25.07 -13.93 16.67
C VAL A 321 24.53 -12.65 16.03
N ASN A 322 23.22 -12.52 15.76
CA ASN A 322 22.68 -11.31 15.13
C ASN A 322 21.52 -10.64 15.91
N GLU A 323 21.63 -10.51 17.23
CA GLU A 323 20.74 -9.63 18.00
C GLU A 323 21.45 -8.33 18.38
N LEU A 324 21.14 -7.27 17.63
CA LEU A 324 21.38 -5.89 18.08
C LEU A 324 20.23 -5.50 19.00
N GLN A 325 20.60 -5.18 20.24
CA GLN A 325 19.76 -4.88 21.39
C GLN A 325 18.60 -3.93 21.05
N SER A 326 17.37 -4.41 21.24
CA SER A 326 16.21 -3.55 21.44
C SER A 326 15.71 -3.71 22.88
N GLN A 327 15.32 -2.58 23.46
CA GLN A 327 15.01 -2.40 24.87
C GLN A 327 13.76 -3.20 25.29
N GLU A 328 13.85 -3.81 26.47
CA GLU A 328 12.87 -4.68 27.12
C GLU A 328 11.44 -4.09 27.10
N ARG A 329 10.57 -4.60 26.22
CA ARG A 329 9.13 -4.52 26.41
C ARG A 329 8.67 -5.85 26.99
N HIS A 330 7.86 -5.78 28.04
CA HIS A 330 7.29 -6.94 28.70
C HIS A 330 6.50 -7.77 27.67
N GLU A 331 7.07 -8.87 27.23
CA GLU A 331 6.34 -9.91 26.51
C GLU A 331 5.57 -10.74 27.54
N MET A 332 4.24 -10.76 27.42
CA MET A 332 3.45 -11.78 28.10
C MET A 332 3.89 -13.14 27.56
N GLY A 333 4.43 -13.98 28.44
CA GLY A 333 4.82 -15.34 28.09
C GLY A 333 3.65 -16.08 27.47
N SER A 334 3.82 -16.53 26.22
CA SER A 334 2.95 -17.52 25.61
C SER A 334 3.26 -18.86 26.29
N GLU A 335 2.56 -19.16 27.39
CA GLU A 335 2.42 -20.54 27.82
C GLU A 335 1.71 -21.29 26.68
N ARG A 336 2.46 -22.15 26.01
CA ARG A 336 1.93 -23.10 25.02
C ARG A 336 0.84 -23.93 25.69
N GLY A 337 -0.42 -23.65 25.35
CA GLY A 337 -1.54 -24.53 25.65
C GLY A 337 -1.36 -25.90 24.98
N PRO A 338 -2.03 -26.95 25.50
CA PRO A 338 -1.79 -28.32 25.06
C PRO A 338 -2.22 -28.54 23.61
N PHE A 339 -1.39 -29.28 22.88
CA PHE A 339 -1.66 -29.81 21.55
C PHE A 339 -2.69 -30.95 21.66
N TYR A 340 -3.72 -30.96 20.81
CA TYR A 340 -4.60 -32.12 20.65
C TYR A 340 -4.29 -32.78 19.31
N GLU A 341 -3.81 -34.00 19.35
CA GLU A 341 -3.63 -34.85 18.18
C GLU A 341 -4.77 -35.88 18.16
N LEU A 342 -5.61 -35.85 17.12
CA LEU A 342 -6.73 -36.79 16.97
C LEU A 342 -6.20 -38.15 16.52
N GLY A 343 -5.88 -39.01 17.49
CA GLY A 343 -5.62 -40.43 17.25
C GLY A 343 -6.92 -41.20 16.99
N PRO A 344 -6.92 -42.21 16.10
CA PRO A 344 -8.12 -42.96 15.77
C PRO A 344 -8.30 -44.08 16.80
N GLU A 345 -9.10 -43.89 17.85
CA GLU A 345 -9.80 -45.03 18.48
C GLU A 345 -10.97 -44.60 19.37
N LYS A 346 -12.03 -45.42 19.30
CA LYS A 346 -13.32 -45.22 19.95
C LYS A 346 -13.21 -45.52 21.46
N GLY A 347 -13.67 -44.60 22.31
CA GLY A 347 -13.87 -44.82 23.74
C GLY A 347 -14.77 -43.76 24.36
N ALA A 348 -15.70 -44.16 25.23
CA ALA A 348 -16.82 -43.35 25.73
C ALA A 348 -16.41 -42.16 26.62
N LEU A 349 -17.20 -41.08 26.54
CA LEU A 349 -17.09 -39.89 27.39
C LEU A 349 -17.53 -40.23 28.83
N VAL A 350 -16.65 -39.97 29.80
CA VAL A 350 -17.00 -39.88 31.22
C VAL A 350 -16.70 -38.44 31.67
N GLU A 351 -17.77 -37.75 32.04
CA GLU A 351 -17.78 -36.44 32.68
C GLU A 351 -17.34 -36.58 34.15
N LEU A 352 -16.36 -35.78 34.59
CA LEU A 352 -15.97 -35.71 36.00
C LEU A 352 -16.04 -34.26 36.51
N ASP A 353 -17.19 -34.00 37.10
CA ASP A 353 -17.57 -33.16 38.24
C ASP A 353 -16.70 -31.96 38.65
N GLN A 354 -17.41 -30.84 38.83
CA GLN A 354 -16.95 -29.55 39.33
C GLN A 354 -16.74 -29.57 40.85
N ARG A 355 -15.74 -28.86 41.38
CA ARG A 355 -15.75 -28.37 42.78
C ARG A 355 -14.87 -27.10 42.97
N PRO A 356 -15.10 -26.29 44.02
CA PRO A 356 -15.49 -24.89 43.83
C PRO A 356 -14.50 -23.85 44.42
N ARG A 357 -14.71 -22.59 44.05
CA ARG A 357 -14.10 -21.37 44.61
C ARG A 357 -14.44 -21.14 46.10
N SER A 358 -13.47 -20.64 46.86
CA SER A 358 -13.68 -19.76 48.04
C SER A 358 -12.38 -19.05 48.50
N PRO A 359 -12.45 -17.97 49.32
CA PRO A 359 -11.81 -16.68 49.01
C PRO A 359 -10.69 -16.21 49.97
N GLU A 360 -10.00 -15.13 49.54
CA GLU A 360 -9.30 -14.04 50.26
C GLU A 360 -8.43 -14.28 51.52
N GLY A 361 -7.19 -13.76 51.50
CA GLY A 361 -6.45 -13.33 52.71
C GLY A 361 -4.92 -13.19 52.52
N PRO A 362 -4.25 -12.13 53.04
CA PRO A 362 -2.91 -11.71 52.57
C PRO A 362 -1.72 -11.92 53.56
N PHE A 363 -0.50 -11.93 52.99
CA PHE A 363 0.83 -11.58 53.55
C PHE A 363 1.33 -12.20 54.88
N GLU A 364 2.38 -13.04 54.82
CA GLU A 364 3.77 -12.79 55.33
C GLU A 364 4.62 -14.08 55.37
N LEU A 365 5.91 -13.93 55.04
CA LEU A 365 7.02 -14.92 55.10
C LEU A 365 7.72 -14.85 56.48
N PRO A 366 8.80 -15.61 56.81
CA PRO A 366 9.24 -16.97 56.43
C PRO A 366 9.70 -17.81 57.65
N ALA A 367 10.02 -19.11 57.48
CA ALA A 367 11.13 -19.76 58.21
C ALA A 367 11.56 -21.07 57.57
N GLN A 368 12.88 -21.26 57.48
CA GLN A 368 13.57 -22.42 56.93
C GLN A 368 13.54 -23.67 57.82
N THR A 369 14.03 -24.76 57.21
CA THR A 369 14.57 -26.03 57.77
C THR A 369 13.54 -27.12 57.99
N SER A 370 13.80 -28.41 57.74
CA SER A 370 14.78 -29.18 56.98
C SER A 370 14.36 -30.67 57.14
N VAL A 371 14.77 -31.55 56.22
CA VAL A 371 14.95 -33.02 56.40
C VAL A 371 13.67 -33.86 56.65
N SER A 372 13.24 -34.70 55.69
CA SER A 372 13.49 -36.17 55.60
C SER A 372 12.87 -36.98 56.77
N TRP A 373 12.04 -38.01 56.63
CA TRP A 373 12.04 -39.19 55.74
C TRP A 373 10.65 -39.88 55.78
N SER A 374 10.45 -40.76 54.80
CA SER A 374 9.39 -41.77 54.66
C SER A 374 9.21 -42.71 55.86
N SER A 375 7.98 -43.20 56.08
CA SER A 375 7.68 -44.65 56.15
C SER A 375 6.18 -44.94 56.12
N ASN A 376 5.86 -46.00 55.37
CA ASN A 376 4.57 -46.66 55.17
C ASN A 376 3.96 -47.23 56.47
N VAL A 377 2.80 -47.90 56.27
CA VAL A 377 2.20 -49.04 57.02
C VAL A 377 0.96 -48.56 57.79
N ILE A 378 -0.28 -49.04 57.56
CA ILE A 378 -0.82 -50.29 56.99
C ILE A 378 -1.89 -49.98 55.94
#